data_AF-C8KI09-F1
#
_entry.id   AF-C8KI09-F1
#
_cell.length_a   1.000
_cell.length_b   1.000
_cell.length_c   1.000
_cell.angle_alpha   90.00
_cell.angle_beta   90.00
_cell.angle_gamma   90.00
#
_symmetry.space_group_name_H-M   'P 1'
#
loop_
_entity.id
_entity.type
_entity.pdbx_description
1 polymer ?
#
loop_
_entity_poly.entity_id
_entity_poly.type
_entity_poly.pdbx_seq_one_letter_code
_entity_poly.pdbx_strand_id
1 'polypeptide(L)' 'KTLLARAVASQLDCSFLKVVSSAIVDKYIGESARMIREMFAYAKDHEPCIIFMDEIDAIGGRRFSEGTSADREIQR' A
#
# COMPACT_ATOMS: atom_id res chain seq x y z
N LYS A 1 -11.66 10.52 -6.92
CA LYS A 1 -11.70 9.26 -6.13
C LYS A 1 -11.42 9.57 -4.65
N THR A 2 -10.30 10.19 -4.35
CA THR A 2 -9.83 10.56 -3.00
C THR A 2 -10.82 11.45 -2.22
N LEU A 3 -11.45 12.43 -2.87
CA LEU A 3 -12.40 13.35 -2.19
C LEU A 3 -13.69 12.64 -1.76
N LEU A 4 -14.23 11.74 -2.60
CA LEU A 4 -15.38 10.91 -2.24
C LEU A 4 -15.05 9.95 -1.09
N ALA A 5 -13.87 9.31 -1.13
CA ALA A 5 -13.43 8.42 -0.06
C ALA A 5 -13.32 9.15 1.28
N ARG A 6 -12.79 10.39 1.27
CA ARG A 6 -12.71 11.24 2.46
C ARG A 6 -14.10 11.67 2.95
N ALA A 7 -15.02 12.01 2.04
CA ALA A 7 -16.38 12.39 2.40
C ALA A 7 -17.15 11.22 3.04
N VAL A 8 -16.98 9.99 2.52
CA VAL A 8 -17.55 8.78 3.10
C VAL A 8 -16.97 8.52 4.49
N ALA A 9 -15.66 8.67 4.67
CA ALA A 9 -15.03 8.47 5.97
C ALA A 9 -15.53 9.47 7.03
N SER A 10 -15.69 10.74 6.62
CA SER A 10 -16.26 11.80 7.47
C SER A 10 -17.74 11.59 7.78
N GLN A 11 -18.51 10.99 6.86
CA GLN A 11 -19.92 10.64 7.08
C GLN A 11 -20.09 9.46 8.06
N LEU A 12 -19.07 8.60 8.16
CA LEU A 12 -19.07 7.41 9.00
C LEU A 12 -18.31 7.63 10.33
N ASP A 13 -17.85 8.86 10.60
CA ASP A 13 -17.00 9.23 11.75
C ASP A 13 -15.88 8.21 12.01
N CYS A 14 -15.22 7.77 10.94
CA CYS A 14 -14.19 6.75 10.99
C CYS A 14 -12.81 7.31 10.63
N SER A 15 -11.77 6.72 11.20
CA SER A 15 -10.39 7.09 10.92
C SER A 15 -10.07 6.89 9.44
N PHE A 16 -9.53 7.91 8.76
CA PHE A 16 -9.20 7.83 7.34
C PHE A 16 -7.69 7.84 7.12
N LEU A 17 -7.12 6.69 6.77
CA LEU A 17 -5.73 6.57 6.36
C LEU A 17 -5.62 6.63 4.84
N LYS A 18 -5.07 7.73 4.31
CA LYS A 18 -4.70 7.81 2.89
C LYS A 18 -3.27 7.34 2.70
N VAL A 19 -3.05 6.39 1.80
CA VAL A 19 -1.73 5.94 1.38
C VAL A 19 -1.58 6.03 -0.13
N VAL A 20 -0.50 6.63 -0.59
CA VAL A 20 -0.16 6.67 -2.02
C VAL A 20 0.79 5.51 -2.29
N SER A 21 0.45 4.63 -3.22
CA SER A 21 1.19 3.39 -3.44
C SER A 21 2.64 3.62 -3.87
N SER A 22 2.90 4.73 -4.60
CA SER A 22 4.24 5.19 -4.95
C SER A 22 5.11 5.53 -3.73
N ALA A 23 4.52 5.91 -2.60
CA ALA A 23 5.24 6.20 -1.36
C ALA A 23 5.65 4.94 -0.59
N ILE A 24 5.04 3.78 -0.87
CA ILE A 24 5.34 2.50 -0.21
C ILE A 24 6.52 1.79 -0.90
N VAL A 25 6.77 2.07 -2.18
CA VAL A 25 7.83 1.40 -2.95
C VAL A 25 9.15 2.11 -2.74
N ASP A 26 9.81 1.78 -1.63
CA ASP A 26 11.22 2.10 -1.47
C ASP A 26 12.11 1.02 -2.13
N LYS A 27 13.33 1.38 -2.53
CA LYS A 27 14.30 0.48 -3.16
C LYS A 27 14.76 -0.66 -2.23
N TYR A 28 14.43 -0.59 -0.94
CA TYR A 28 14.81 -1.54 0.09
C TYR A 28 13.70 -2.59 0.29
N ILE A 29 13.94 -3.78 -0.24
CA ILE A 29 13.07 -4.96 -0.07
C ILE A 29 12.97 -5.27 1.44
N GLY A 30 11.79 -5.02 2.03
CA GLY A 30 11.47 -5.35 3.43
C GLY A 30 10.94 -4.19 4.27
N GLU A 31 11.41 -2.96 4.04
CA GLU A 31 10.91 -1.74 4.72
C GLU A 31 9.43 -1.49 4.40
N SER A 32 9.08 -1.62 3.12
CA SER A 32 7.71 -1.50 2.61
C SER A 32 6.74 -2.49 3.28
N ALA A 33 7.16 -3.74 3.47
CA ALA A 33 6.37 -4.77 4.13
C ALA A 33 6.23 -4.55 5.65
N ARG A 34 7.20 -3.89 6.30
CA ARG A 34 7.08 -3.48 7.71
C ARG A 34 6.07 -2.34 7.84
N MET A 35 6.19 -1.31 7.00
CA MET A 35 5.28 -0.16 7.00
C MET A 35 3.82 -0.58 6.76
N ILE A 36 3.57 -1.50 5.82
CA ILE A 36 2.23 -2.04 5.60
C ILE A 36 1.69 -2.73 6.86
N ARG A 37 2.50 -3.55 7.55
CA ARG A 37 2.09 -4.23 8.79
C ARG A 37 1.76 -3.24 9.90
N GLU A 38 2.60 -2.23 10.09
CA GLU A 38 2.37 -1.17 11.08
C GLU A 38 1.11 -0.36 10.78
N MET A 39 0.87 -0.05 9.50
CA MET A 39 -0.35 0.64 9.05
C MET A 39 -1.62 -0.16 9.40
N PHE A 40 -1.62 -1.47 9.13
CA PHE A 40 -2.75 -2.34 9.46
C PHE A 40 -2.92 -2.51 10.98
N ALA A 41 -1.81 -2.57 11.74
CA ALA A 41 -1.87 -2.60 13.20
C ALA A 41 -2.49 -1.32 13.76
N TYR A 42 -2.04 -0.15 13.28
CA TYR A 42 -2.61 1.14 13.65
C TYR A 42 -4.10 1.25 13.32
N ALA A 43 -4.49 0.80 12.12
CA ALA A 43 -5.89 0.81 11.70
C ALA A 43 -6.78 -0.10 12.56
N LYS A 44 -6.24 -1.22 13.05
CA LYS A 44 -6.93 -2.12 13.97
C LYS A 44 -7.13 -1.49 15.35
N ASP A 45 -6.13 -0.77 15.85
CA ASP A 45 -6.21 -0.08 17.14
C ASP A 45 -7.17 1.13 17.09
N HIS A 46 -7.41 1.69 15.91
CA HIS A 46 -8.26 2.87 15.68
C HIS A 46 -9.57 2.53 14.93
N GLU A 47 -10.13 1.33 15.16
CA GLU A 47 -11.42 0.92 14.61
C GLU A 47 -12.56 1.85 15.13
N PRO A 48 -13.49 2.31 14.27
CA PRO A 48 -13.62 2.06 12.83
C PRO A 48 -12.64 2.88 11.98
N CYS A 49 -11.96 2.23 11.02
CA CYS A 49 -10.94 2.86 10.16
C CYS A 49 -11.08 2.44 8.68
N ILE A 50 -10.89 3.40 7.77
CA ILE A 50 -10.83 3.22 6.31
C ILE A 50 -9.41 3.48 5.83
N ILE A 51 -8.80 2.49 5.18
CA ILE A 51 -7.52 2.62 4.50
C ILE A 51 -7.77 2.84 3.00
N PHE A 52 -7.37 3.98 2.48
CA PHE A 52 -7.51 4.36 1.09
C PHE A 52 -6.15 4.33 0.37
N MET A 53 -5.97 3.34 -0.50
CA MET A 53 -4.79 3.24 -1.38
C MET A 53 -5.04 3.96 -2.71
N ASP A 54 -4.28 5.02 -2.96
CA ASP A 54 -4.28 5.79 -4.21
C ASP A 54 -3.11 5.35 -5.11
N GLU A 55 -3.22 5.59 -6.42
CA GLU A 55 -2.16 5.29 -7.40
C GLU A 55 -1.63 3.85 -7.36
N ILE A 56 -2.48 2.85 -7.11
CA ILE A 56 -2.06 1.44 -7.06
C ILE A 56 -1.50 0.92 -8.40
N ASP A 57 -1.85 1.57 -9.49
CA ASP A 57 -1.27 1.35 -10.81
C ASP A 57 0.23 1.72 -10.87
N ALA A 58 0.71 2.65 -10.03
CA ALA A 58 2.13 2.99 -9.94
C ALA A 58 2.99 1.82 -9.44
N ILE A 59 2.41 0.92 -8.63
CA ILE A 59 3.07 -0.29 -8.12
C ILE A 59 2.67 -1.54 -8.89
N GLY A 60 1.50 -1.49 -9.53
CA GLY A 60 0.89 -2.55 -10.30
C GLY A 60 1.30 -2.57 -11.76
N GLY A 61 2.45 -1.99 -12.11
CA GLY A 61 3.09 -2.27 -13.39
C GLY A 61 3.11 -3.78 -13.55
N ARG A 62 2.38 -4.30 -14.56
CA ARG A 62 2.37 -5.73 -14.91
C ARG A 62 3.79 -6.22 -14.72
N ARG A 63 3.99 -7.32 -13.97
CA ARG A 63 5.29 -8.00 -13.87
C ARG A 63 5.90 -7.95 -15.27
N PHE A 64 6.86 -7.04 -15.48
CA PHE A 64 7.57 -7.00 -16.74
C PHE A 64 8.26 -8.34 -16.72
N SER A 65 7.85 -9.20 -17.63
CA SER A 65 8.46 -10.49 -17.91
C SER A 65 9.88 -10.34 -18.44
N GLU A 66 10.56 -9.22 -18.19
CA GLU A 66 11.93 -8.98 -18.61
C GLU A 66 12.65 -8.11 -17.57
N GLY A 67 13.54 -8.76 -16.81
CA GLY A 67 14.78 -8.12 -16.37
C GLY A 67 14.76 -7.43 -15.00
N THR A 68 14.58 -8.17 -13.92
CA THR A 68 15.30 -7.84 -12.68
C THR A 68 15.87 -9.12 -12.11
N SER A 69 17.20 -9.15 -12.01
CA SER A 69 18.13 -10.24 -11.72
C SER A 69 17.96 -10.94 -10.35
N ALA A 70 16.72 -11.19 -9.92
CA ALA A 70 16.36 -12.09 -8.83
C ALA A 70 16.07 -13.53 -9.30
N ASP A 71 16.23 -13.83 -10.60
CA ASP A 71 16.25 -15.19 -11.19
C ASP A 71 17.51 -16.01 -10.81
N ARG A 72 18.08 -15.79 -9.62
CA ARG A 72 19.32 -16.45 -9.16
C ARG A 72 19.13 -17.74 -8.39
N GLU A 73 17.92 -18.27 -8.23
CA GLU A 73 17.69 -19.52 -7.48
C GLU A 73 17.40 -20.76 -8.34
N ILE A 74 17.32 -20.63 -9.67
CA ILE A 74 17.12 -21.77 -10.56
C ILE A 74 18.35 -21.96 -11.44
N GLN A 75 19.47 -22.26 -10.79
CA GLN A 75 20.60 -22.91 -11.45
C GLN A 75 21.13 -24.02 -10.55
N ARG A 76 20.40 -25.14 -10.53
CA ARG A 76 20.94 -26.47 -10.31
C ARG A 76 20.09 -27.50 -11.02
#